data_AF-A0A7J4ENA2-F1
#
_entry.id   AF-A0A7J4ENA2-F1
#
_cell.length_a   1.000
_cell.length_b   1.000
_cell.length_c   1.000
_cell.angle_alpha   90.00
_cell.angle_beta   90.00
_cell.angle_gamma   90.00
#
_symmetry.space_group_name_H-M   'P 1'
#
loop_
_entity.id
_entity.type
_entity.pdbx_description
1 polymer ?
#
loop_
_entity_poly.entity_id
_entity_poly.type
_entity_poly.pdbx_seq_one_letter_code
_entity_poly.pdbx_strand_id
1 'polypeptide(L)'
;TTMDNTKSYLTLKTVHLITIKDLSPSTQYYFQVQSTDKSNNTAKSPINTFYTTKELPPSIIKYTVSNSTISPNRDGIQDTTDIDLEFSKSVKYTINITSANGTVVYSKSGTAKNPFPKTWDGTDINGNAVPSGVYYINVTGDDGTNFVFNNTKTITVEYVQSVKGDFNKNGRIDIGDVTKVAYMVAGIVPPDDGADFNKNGKVDVGDAAKIAFYAVGKITQTTFSDPIIFLDFF
;
A
#
# COMPACT_ATOMS: atom_id res chain seq x y z
N THR A 1 -18.80 -10.54 -37.24
CA THR A 1 -18.27 -11.91 -37.23
C THR A 1 -19.41 -12.85 -36.90
N THR A 2 -19.70 -13.82 -37.76
CA THR A 2 -20.67 -14.88 -37.48
C THR A 2 -20.09 -15.80 -36.41
N MET A 3 -20.80 -16.01 -35.31
CA MET A 3 -20.44 -17.01 -34.30
C MET A 3 -21.38 -18.19 -34.45
N ASP A 4 -20.88 -19.30 -35.01
CA ASP A 4 -21.64 -20.53 -35.13
C ASP A 4 -21.34 -21.43 -33.93
N ASN A 5 -22.38 -21.74 -33.15
CA ASN A 5 -22.30 -22.68 -32.03
C ASN A 5 -23.32 -23.80 -32.25
N THR A 6 -22.83 -25.04 -32.33
CA THR A 6 -23.65 -26.23 -32.58
C THR A 6 -23.63 -27.16 -31.37
N LYS A 7 -24.78 -27.72 -31.03
CA LYS A 7 -24.91 -28.74 -29.98
C LYS A 7 -25.75 -29.91 -30.47
N SER A 8 -25.21 -31.11 -30.40
CA SER A 8 -25.86 -32.34 -30.87
C SER A 8 -26.27 -33.22 -29.69
N TYR A 9 -27.43 -33.88 -29.83
CA TYR A 9 -27.97 -34.79 -28.81
C TYR A 9 -28.24 -36.16 -29.43
N LEU A 10 -27.90 -37.23 -28.69
CA LEU A 10 -28.14 -38.62 -29.14
C LEU A 10 -29.63 -39.02 -29.03
N THR A 11 -30.38 -38.32 -28.19
CA THR A 11 -31.82 -38.49 -27.95
C THR A 11 -32.58 -37.20 -28.21
N LEU A 12 -33.89 -37.31 -28.44
CA LEU A 12 -34.76 -36.15 -28.64
C LEU A 12 -34.76 -35.25 -27.40
N LYS A 13 -34.62 -33.94 -27.62
CA LYS A 13 -34.68 -32.91 -26.58
C LYS A 13 -35.66 -31.83 -27.00
N THR A 14 -36.47 -31.37 -26.06
CA THR A 14 -37.35 -30.22 -26.22
C THR A 14 -36.71 -28.93 -25.70
N VAL A 15 -35.64 -29.04 -24.91
CA VAL A 15 -34.88 -27.92 -24.36
C VAL A 15 -33.42 -28.04 -24.78
N HIS A 16 -32.89 -26.98 -25.37
CA HIS A 16 -31.51 -26.86 -25.80
C HIS A 16 -30.88 -25.67 -25.06
N LEU A 17 -29.66 -25.85 -24.56
CA LEU A 17 -28.90 -24.78 -23.88
C LEU A 17 -27.56 -24.62 -24.59
N ILE A 18 -27.34 -23.42 -25.14
CA ILE A 18 -26.10 -22.99 -25.78
C ILE A 18 -25.63 -21.73 -25.03
N THR A 19 -24.36 -21.73 -24.62
CA THR A 19 -23.72 -20.58 -23.98
C THR A 19 -22.84 -19.87 -24.99
N ILE A 20 -23.04 -18.58 -25.17
CA ILE A 20 -22.21 -17.71 -26.01
C ILE A 20 -21.41 -16.80 -25.08
N LYS A 21 -20.11 -16.67 -25.32
CA LYS A 21 -19.18 -15.86 -24.53
C LYS A 21 -18.64 -14.72 -25.38
N ASP A 22 -17.92 -13.81 -24.74
CA ASP A 22 -17.15 -12.74 -25.40
C ASP A 22 -18.02 -11.79 -26.25
N LEU A 23 -19.26 -11.57 -25.82
CA LEU A 23 -20.13 -10.55 -26.38
C LEU A 23 -19.77 -9.19 -25.82
N SER A 24 -19.67 -8.19 -26.71
CA SER A 24 -19.45 -6.81 -26.34
C SER A 24 -20.64 -6.27 -25.54
N PRO A 25 -20.42 -5.49 -24.47
CA PRO A 25 -21.49 -4.87 -23.68
C PRO A 25 -22.24 -3.80 -24.50
N SER A 26 -23.46 -3.45 -24.05
CA SER A 26 -24.34 -2.46 -24.71
C SER A 26 -24.51 -2.67 -26.23
N THR A 27 -24.42 -3.91 -26.70
CA THR A 27 -24.40 -4.23 -28.13
C THR A 27 -25.61 -5.07 -28.50
N GLN A 28 -26.25 -4.70 -29.61
CA GLN A 28 -27.34 -5.49 -30.18
C GLN A 28 -26.76 -6.67 -30.97
N TYR A 29 -27.23 -7.87 -30.66
CA TYR A 29 -26.90 -9.08 -31.40
C TYR A 29 -28.13 -9.63 -32.09
N TYR A 30 -27.90 -10.30 -33.21
CA TYR A 30 -28.91 -11.05 -33.96
C TYR A 30 -28.59 -12.54 -33.85
N PHE A 31 -29.62 -13.36 -33.72
CA PHE A 31 -29.47 -14.81 -33.70
C PHE A 31 -30.58 -15.49 -34.49
N GLN A 32 -30.24 -16.65 -35.06
CA GLN A 32 -31.18 -17.57 -35.68
C GLN A 32 -30.87 -18.96 -35.14
N VAL A 33 -31.91 -19.71 -34.79
CA VAL A 33 -31.78 -21.09 -34.34
C VAL A 33 -32.09 -22.00 -35.51
N GLN A 34 -31.21 -22.95 -35.81
CA GLN A 34 -31.45 -24.03 -36.75
C GLN A 34 -31.45 -25.36 -36.00
N SER A 35 -32.44 -26.19 -36.27
CA SER A 35 -32.52 -27.59 -35.80
C SER A 35 -32.49 -28.53 -36.98
N THR A 36 -31.83 -29.67 -36.81
CA THR A 36 -31.78 -30.77 -37.78
C THR A 36 -32.16 -32.06 -37.06
N ASP A 37 -33.13 -32.82 -37.58
CA ASP A 37 -33.49 -34.13 -37.03
C ASP A 37 -32.57 -35.26 -37.55
N LYS A 38 -32.76 -36.50 -37.06
CA LYS A 38 -31.96 -37.66 -37.49
C LYS A 38 -32.17 -38.06 -38.96
N SER A 39 -33.25 -37.59 -39.57
CA SER A 39 -33.60 -37.82 -40.97
C SER A 39 -33.13 -36.68 -41.88
N ASN A 40 -32.28 -35.78 -41.37
CA ASN A 40 -31.76 -34.58 -42.04
C ASN A 40 -32.82 -33.54 -42.43
N ASN A 41 -34.02 -33.56 -41.83
CA ASN A 41 -34.96 -32.46 -41.98
C ASN A 41 -34.48 -31.27 -41.15
N THR A 42 -34.47 -30.08 -41.74
CA THR A 42 -34.03 -28.85 -41.05
C THR A 42 -35.19 -27.88 -40.86
N ALA A 43 -35.18 -27.18 -39.73
CA ALA A 43 -36.07 -26.07 -39.45
C ALA A 43 -35.26 -24.90 -38.91
N LYS A 44 -35.62 -23.68 -39.32
CA LYS A 44 -35.00 -22.43 -38.86
C LYS A 44 -36.03 -21.55 -38.17
N SER A 45 -35.63 -20.87 -37.10
CA SER A 45 -36.41 -19.79 -36.51
C SER A 45 -36.35 -18.52 -37.40
N PRO A 46 -37.23 -17.54 -37.18
CA PRO A 46 -36.98 -16.17 -37.58
C PRO A 46 -35.66 -15.65 -36.98
N ILE A 47 -35.11 -14.60 -37.57
CA ILE A 47 -34.01 -13.83 -36.96
C ILE A 47 -34.59 -13.07 -35.77
N ASN A 48 -34.02 -13.31 -34.60
CA ASN A 48 -34.36 -12.63 -33.35
C ASN A 48 -33.18 -11.79 -32.89
N THR A 49 -33.40 -10.93 -31.90
CA THR A 49 -32.38 -10.02 -31.40
C THR A 49 -32.43 -9.89 -29.88
N PHE A 50 -31.30 -9.54 -29.28
CA PHE A 50 -31.19 -9.16 -27.88
C PHE A 50 -30.09 -8.10 -27.72
N TYR A 51 -30.10 -7.41 -26.59
CA TYR A 51 -29.04 -6.49 -26.19
C TYR A 51 -28.24 -7.10 -25.04
N THR A 52 -26.93 -6.94 -25.05
CA THR A 52 -26.11 -7.18 -23.86
C THR A 52 -26.28 -6.02 -22.87
N THR A 53 -26.10 -6.31 -21.58
CA THR A 53 -26.17 -5.30 -20.53
C THR A 53 -25.03 -4.29 -20.67
N LYS A 54 -25.25 -3.09 -20.12
CA LYS A 54 -24.20 -2.08 -20.00
C LYS A 54 -23.09 -2.58 -19.08
N GLU A 55 -21.84 -2.33 -19.45
CA GLU A 55 -20.71 -2.59 -18.56
C GLU A 55 -20.68 -1.55 -17.43
N LEU A 56 -20.50 -2.04 -16.20
CA LEU A 56 -20.34 -1.17 -15.04
C LEU A 56 -18.93 -0.55 -15.03
N PRO A 57 -18.79 0.76 -14.76
CA PRO A 57 -17.46 1.38 -14.62
C PRO A 57 -16.68 0.74 -13.46
N PRO A 58 -15.34 0.85 -13.44
CA PRO A 58 -14.57 0.41 -12.31
C PRO A 58 -14.92 1.25 -11.07
N SER A 59 -14.76 0.66 -9.89
CA SER A 59 -14.94 1.34 -8.60
C SER A 59 -13.82 0.94 -7.66
N ILE A 60 -13.48 1.81 -6.71
CA ILE A 60 -12.50 1.51 -5.66
C ILE A 60 -13.25 0.86 -4.49
N ILE A 61 -12.89 -0.38 -4.18
CA ILE A 61 -13.43 -1.18 -3.07
C ILE A 61 -12.68 -0.89 -1.78
N LYS A 62 -11.35 -0.78 -1.85
CA LYS A 62 -10.47 -0.50 -0.72
C LYS A 62 -9.54 0.66 -1.06
N TYR A 63 -9.41 1.59 -0.12
CA TYR A 63 -8.42 2.66 -0.17
C TYR A 63 -7.99 3.06 1.23
N THR A 64 -6.87 2.48 1.67
CA THR A 64 -6.34 2.67 3.03
C THR A 64 -4.93 3.22 2.99
N VAL A 65 -4.62 4.02 4.00
CA VAL A 65 -3.30 4.56 4.29
C VAL A 65 -2.97 4.14 5.71
N SER A 66 -1.86 3.43 5.93
CA SER A 66 -1.55 2.88 7.26
C SER A 66 -1.30 3.98 8.30
N ASN A 67 -0.55 5.03 7.92
CA ASN A 67 -0.29 6.21 8.77
C ASN A 67 -0.59 7.50 8.00
N SER A 68 -1.50 8.31 8.52
CA SER A 68 -1.81 9.63 7.91
C SER A 68 -0.79 10.71 8.26
N THR A 69 0.16 10.44 9.15
CA THR A 69 1.29 11.31 9.51
C THR A 69 2.56 10.48 9.55
N ILE A 70 3.64 10.99 8.97
CA ILE A 70 4.97 10.36 8.96
C ILE A 70 6.07 11.37 9.32
N SER A 71 7.16 10.87 9.89
CA SER A 71 8.39 11.61 10.17
C SER A 71 9.56 10.87 9.52
N PRO A 72 9.86 11.13 8.23
CA PRO A 72 10.83 10.35 7.45
C PRO A 72 12.28 10.78 7.74
N ASN A 73 12.66 10.80 9.02
CA ASN A 73 13.99 11.23 9.50
C ASN A 73 14.97 10.04 9.64
N ARG A 74 14.52 8.80 9.35
CA ARG A 74 15.27 7.55 9.44
C ARG A 74 15.66 7.15 10.86
N ASP A 75 14.85 7.53 11.85
CA ASP A 75 15.02 7.13 13.24
C ASP A 75 14.32 5.79 13.59
N GLY A 76 13.60 5.20 12.63
CA GLY A 76 12.84 3.97 12.79
C GLY A 76 11.40 4.18 13.26
N ILE A 77 10.99 5.41 13.56
CA ILE A 77 9.69 5.76 14.11
C ILE A 77 8.89 6.54 13.07
N GLN A 78 7.82 5.92 12.56
CA GLN A 78 6.90 6.55 11.61
C GLN A 78 7.58 7.09 10.34
N ASP A 79 8.66 6.45 9.91
CA ASP A 79 9.41 6.84 8.71
C ASP A 79 8.61 6.66 7.41
N THR A 80 7.63 5.76 7.41
CA THR A 80 6.92 5.34 6.20
C THR A 80 5.42 5.19 6.42
N THR A 81 4.70 5.19 5.30
CA THR A 81 3.29 4.79 5.23
C THR A 81 3.04 3.88 4.04
N ASP A 82 2.08 2.99 4.18
CA ASP A 82 1.62 2.09 3.12
C ASP A 82 0.29 2.57 2.55
N ILE A 83 0.18 2.51 1.23
CA ILE A 83 -1.02 2.80 0.46
C ILE A 83 -1.50 1.48 -0.11
N ASP A 84 -2.71 1.07 0.27
CA ASP A 84 -3.31 -0.20 -0.14
C ASP A 84 -4.67 0.03 -0.82
N LEU A 85 -4.88 -0.70 -1.91
CA LEU A 85 -5.94 -0.46 -2.89
C LEU A 85 -6.57 -1.76 -3.37
N GLU A 86 -7.87 -1.72 -3.59
CA GLU A 86 -8.60 -2.77 -4.31
C GLU A 86 -9.64 -2.15 -5.22
N PHE A 87 -9.73 -2.64 -6.45
CA PHE A 87 -10.71 -2.22 -7.45
C PHE A 87 -11.75 -3.33 -7.70
N SER A 88 -12.92 -2.96 -8.20
CA SER A 88 -13.98 -3.92 -8.54
C SER A 88 -13.63 -4.87 -9.68
N LYS A 89 -12.70 -4.47 -10.55
CA LYS A 89 -12.16 -5.24 -11.66
C LYS A 89 -10.69 -4.88 -11.90
N SER A 90 -10.01 -5.60 -12.79
CA SER A 90 -8.64 -5.27 -13.17
C SER A 90 -8.60 -3.96 -13.96
N VAL A 91 -7.74 -3.04 -13.56
CA VAL A 91 -7.57 -1.73 -14.19
C VAL A 91 -6.08 -1.40 -14.37
N LYS A 92 -5.75 -0.53 -15.33
CA LYS A 92 -4.49 0.21 -15.34
C LYS A 92 -4.59 1.30 -14.27
N TYR A 93 -3.87 1.15 -13.18
CA TYR A 93 -3.91 2.08 -12.07
C TYR A 93 -2.70 3.02 -12.07
N THR A 94 -2.91 4.20 -11.49
CA THR A 94 -1.86 5.17 -11.15
C THR A 94 -2.10 5.70 -9.74
N ILE A 95 -1.07 5.72 -8.92
CA ILE A 95 -1.02 6.31 -7.58
C ILE A 95 -0.01 7.45 -7.65
N ASN A 96 -0.49 8.68 -7.48
CA ASN A 96 0.35 9.87 -7.42
C ASN A 96 0.24 10.52 -6.05
N ILE A 97 1.36 10.82 -5.42
CA ILE A 97 1.40 11.71 -4.25
C ILE A 97 1.83 13.08 -4.74
N THR A 98 1.04 14.10 -4.42
CA THR A 98 1.29 15.48 -4.83
C THR A 98 1.46 16.40 -3.64
N SER A 99 2.35 17.38 -3.74
CA SER A 99 2.43 18.49 -2.77
C SER A 99 1.19 19.38 -2.87
N ALA A 100 1.04 20.32 -1.92
CA ALA A 100 -0.03 21.32 -1.95
C ALA A 100 -0.05 22.18 -3.21
N ASN A 101 1.08 22.32 -3.91
CA ASN A 101 1.18 23.08 -5.16
C ASN A 101 0.84 22.23 -6.40
N GLY A 102 0.47 20.96 -6.23
CA GLY A 102 0.15 20.04 -7.31
C GLY A 102 1.35 19.32 -7.93
N THR A 103 2.57 19.55 -7.43
CA THR A 103 3.77 18.85 -7.91
C THR A 103 3.71 17.38 -7.51
N VAL A 104 3.83 16.47 -8.49
CA VAL A 104 3.94 15.02 -8.24
C VAL A 104 5.30 14.72 -7.63
N VAL A 105 5.32 14.24 -6.39
CA VAL A 105 6.55 13.83 -5.68
C VAL A 105 6.75 12.32 -5.70
N TYR A 106 5.68 11.55 -5.86
CA TYR A 106 5.77 10.09 -5.99
C TYR A 106 4.76 9.60 -7.02
N SER A 107 5.15 8.61 -7.82
CA SER A 107 4.28 7.98 -8.80
C SER A 107 4.54 6.48 -8.90
N LYS A 108 3.47 5.70 -8.86
CA LYS A 108 3.49 4.26 -9.20
C LYS A 108 2.29 3.91 -10.06
N SER A 109 2.49 3.01 -11.00
CA SER A 109 1.44 2.53 -11.88
C SER A 109 1.61 1.04 -12.18
N GLY A 110 0.56 0.44 -12.71
CA GLY A 110 0.56 -0.96 -13.12
C GLY A 110 -0.83 -1.40 -13.57
N THR A 111 -1.02 -2.71 -13.75
CA THR A 111 -2.32 -3.31 -14.07
C THR A 111 -2.67 -4.36 -13.04
N ALA A 112 -3.75 -4.16 -12.28
CA ALA A 112 -4.21 -5.12 -11.28
C ALA A 112 -5.66 -4.85 -10.86
N LYS A 113 -6.32 -5.88 -10.32
CA LYS A 113 -7.54 -5.71 -9.51
C LYS A 113 -7.20 -5.34 -8.06
N ASN A 114 -6.22 -6.03 -7.49
CA ASN A 114 -5.73 -5.83 -6.12
C ASN A 114 -4.19 -5.73 -6.19
N PRO A 115 -3.62 -4.54 -6.43
CA PRO A 115 -2.18 -4.36 -6.42
C PRO A 115 -1.61 -4.58 -5.02
N PHE A 116 -0.38 -5.10 -4.91
CA PHE A 116 0.33 -5.10 -3.63
C PHE A 116 0.37 -3.68 -3.03
N PRO A 117 0.38 -3.54 -1.69
CA PRO A 117 0.57 -2.24 -1.05
C PRO A 117 1.82 -1.52 -1.54
N LYS A 118 1.79 -0.18 -1.50
CA LYS A 118 2.89 0.68 -1.90
C LYS A 118 3.35 1.51 -0.71
N THR A 119 4.60 1.31 -0.32
CA THR A 119 5.24 2.07 0.73
C THR A 119 5.78 3.39 0.17
N TRP A 120 5.55 4.47 0.90
CA TRP A 120 6.18 5.76 0.69
C TRP A 120 6.94 6.16 1.95
N ASP A 121 8.17 6.61 1.76
CA ASP A 121 9.16 6.94 2.79
C ASP A 121 9.42 8.45 2.88
N GLY A 122 8.50 9.27 2.36
CA GLY A 122 8.67 10.72 2.35
C GLY A 122 9.73 11.24 1.38
N THR A 123 10.12 10.47 0.36
CA THR A 123 11.04 10.94 -0.69
C THR A 123 10.32 11.32 -1.98
N ASP A 124 10.92 12.24 -2.74
CA ASP A 124 10.50 12.59 -4.09
C ASP A 124 11.00 11.56 -5.13
N ILE A 125 10.64 11.76 -6.40
CA ILE A 125 11.05 10.90 -7.51
C ILE A 125 12.57 10.86 -7.75
N ASN A 126 13.33 11.82 -7.21
CA ASN A 126 14.79 11.86 -7.29
C ASN A 126 15.44 11.24 -6.04
N GLY A 127 14.65 10.75 -5.09
CA GLY A 127 15.10 10.21 -3.81
C GLY A 127 15.44 11.26 -2.76
N ASN A 128 15.12 12.54 -2.99
CA ASN A 128 15.32 13.60 -2.01
C ASN A 128 14.17 13.61 -0.99
N ALA A 129 14.47 13.92 0.26
CA ALA A 129 13.47 14.07 1.30
C ALA A 129 12.52 15.25 0.97
N VAL A 130 11.21 15.03 1.06
CA VAL A 130 10.22 16.09 0.78
C VAL A 130 10.06 17.01 1.98
N PRO A 131 9.78 18.32 1.81
CA PRO A 131 9.55 19.23 2.95
C PRO A 131 8.35 18.81 3.81
N SER A 132 8.32 19.27 5.07
CA SER A 132 7.13 19.14 5.91
C SER A 132 5.92 19.84 5.28
N GLY A 133 4.76 19.21 5.41
CA GLY A 133 3.52 19.71 4.83
C GLY A 133 2.52 18.59 4.56
N VAL A 134 1.36 18.97 4.02
CA VAL A 134 0.30 18.05 3.64
C VAL A 134 0.48 17.64 2.17
N TYR A 135 0.44 16.34 1.94
CA TYR A 135 0.50 15.71 0.63
C TYR A 135 -0.82 14.99 0.33
N TYR A 136 -1.21 15.01 -0.94
CA TYR A 136 -2.47 14.45 -1.42
C TYR A 136 -2.21 13.20 -2.23
N ILE A 137 -2.95 12.14 -1.93
CA ILE A 137 -2.83 10.87 -2.65
C ILE A 137 -3.96 10.80 -3.69
N ASN A 138 -3.58 10.80 -4.95
CA ASN A 138 -4.46 10.74 -6.10
C ASN A 138 -4.38 9.35 -6.73
N VAL A 139 -5.51 8.64 -6.76
CA VAL A 139 -5.60 7.30 -7.34
C VAL A 139 -6.50 7.35 -8.55
N THR A 140 -6.01 6.83 -9.67
CA THR A 140 -6.78 6.62 -10.91
C THR A 140 -6.78 5.14 -11.24
N GLY A 141 -7.92 4.61 -11.72
CA GLY A 141 -8.02 3.30 -12.35
C GLY A 141 -8.74 3.40 -13.69
N ASP A 142 -8.14 2.85 -14.74
CA ASP A 142 -8.63 2.84 -16.13
C ASP A 142 -8.86 1.39 -16.60
N ASP A 143 -10.08 1.05 -17.02
CA ASP A 143 -10.41 -0.27 -17.59
C ASP A 143 -10.28 -0.33 -19.13
N GLY A 144 -9.81 0.75 -19.75
CA GLY A 144 -9.70 0.96 -21.20
C GLY A 144 -10.89 1.70 -21.80
N THR A 145 -12.01 1.81 -21.07
CA THR A 145 -13.24 2.48 -21.52
C THR A 145 -13.74 3.50 -20.51
N ASN A 146 -13.58 3.22 -19.22
CA ASN A 146 -14.07 4.00 -18.10
C ASN A 146 -12.95 4.22 -17.09
N PHE A 147 -13.12 5.28 -16.28
CA PHE A 147 -12.18 5.65 -15.24
C PHE A 147 -12.85 5.72 -13.87
N VAL A 148 -12.08 5.43 -12.83
CA VAL A 148 -12.37 5.78 -11.44
C VAL A 148 -11.24 6.66 -10.91
N PHE A 149 -11.59 7.67 -10.12
CA PHE A 149 -10.64 8.58 -9.50
C PHE A 149 -10.99 8.82 -8.03
N ASN A 150 -9.97 8.91 -7.16
CA ASN A 150 -10.15 9.28 -5.76
C ASN A 150 -8.92 10.04 -5.22
N ASN A 151 -9.15 11.23 -4.66
CA ASN A 151 -8.16 12.12 -4.06
C ASN A 151 -8.47 12.51 -2.60
N THR A 152 -9.26 11.68 -1.91
CA THR A 152 -9.78 12.02 -0.56
C THR A 152 -8.80 11.73 0.58
N LYS A 153 -7.65 11.11 0.29
CA LYS A 153 -6.65 10.74 1.30
C LYS A 153 -5.45 11.69 1.25
N THR A 154 -4.92 11.98 2.43
CA THR A 154 -3.76 12.83 2.62
C THR A 154 -2.75 12.16 3.54
N ILE A 155 -1.50 12.60 3.43
CA ILE A 155 -0.40 12.25 4.34
C ILE A 155 0.24 13.57 4.80
N THR A 156 0.41 13.74 6.10
CA THR A 156 1.17 14.84 6.68
C THR A 156 2.61 14.37 6.87
N VAL A 157 3.56 15.11 6.29
CA VAL A 157 4.98 14.94 6.59
C VAL A 157 5.37 15.97 7.63
N GLU A 158 5.91 15.52 8.75
CA GLU A 158 6.40 16.37 9.83
C GLU A 158 7.74 15.83 10.32
N TYR A 159 8.82 16.59 10.15
CA TYR A 159 10.12 16.18 10.70
C TYR A 159 10.16 16.51 12.19
N VAL A 160 9.65 15.59 13.00
CA VAL A 160 9.86 15.62 14.44
C VAL A 160 11.19 14.94 14.73
N GLN A 161 12.14 15.65 15.32
CA GLN A 161 13.30 14.99 15.88
C GLN A 161 12.84 14.28 17.15
N SER A 162 12.74 12.95 17.10
CA SER A 162 12.68 12.19 18.33
C SER A 162 14.03 12.34 19.04
N VAL A 163 14.00 12.64 20.33
CA VAL A 163 15.24 12.66 21.11
C VAL A 163 15.62 11.20 21.32
N LYS A 164 16.53 10.66 20.49
CA LYS A 164 17.06 9.29 20.68
C LYS A 164 17.44 9.07 22.14
N GLY A 165 16.74 8.15 22.82
CA GLY A 165 16.91 7.86 24.25
C GLY A 165 15.84 8.45 25.17
N ASP A 166 14.90 9.25 24.67
CA ASP A 166 13.67 9.63 25.38
C ASP A 166 12.62 8.52 25.25
N PHE A 167 12.67 7.55 26.17
CA PHE A 167 11.80 6.38 26.15
C PHE A 167 10.41 6.63 26.71
N ASN A 168 10.22 7.77 27.38
CA ASN A 168 8.93 8.17 27.96
C ASN A 168 8.23 9.28 27.14
N LYS A 169 8.87 9.78 26.08
CA LYS A 169 8.39 10.77 25.12
C LYS A 169 8.05 12.13 25.75
N ASN A 170 8.78 12.53 26.79
CA ASN A 170 8.58 13.82 27.45
C ASN A 170 9.35 14.98 26.79
N GLY A 171 10.12 14.69 25.74
CA GLY A 171 10.91 15.64 24.96
C GLY A 171 12.32 15.89 25.50
N ARG A 172 12.78 15.13 26.49
CA ARG A 172 14.13 15.21 27.07
C ARG A 172 14.62 13.82 27.44
N ILE A 173 15.95 13.64 27.54
CA ILE A 173 16.51 12.44 28.17
C ILE A 173 16.78 12.78 29.63
N ASP A 174 16.15 12.05 30.53
CA ASP A 174 16.33 12.23 31.96
C ASP A 174 16.56 10.89 32.68
N ILE A 175 16.61 10.93 34.01
CA ILE A 175 16.87 9.74 34.83
C ILE A 175 15.78 8.67 34.68
N GLY A 176 14.55 9.06 34.31
CA GLY A 176 13.47 8.13 34.02
C GLY A 176 13.79 7.26 32.80
N ASP A 177 14.42 7.85 31.78
CA ASP A 177 14.87 7.13 30.59
C ASP A 177 16.05 6.21 30.86
N VAL A 178 17.03 6.71 31.63
CA VAL A 178 18.17 5.91 32.09
C VAL A 178 17.70 4.67 32.85
N THR A 179 16.68 4.84 33.71
CA THR A 179 16.11 3.75 34.49
C THR A 179 15.48 2.69 33.59
N LYS A 180 14.81 3.09 32.51
CA LYS A 180 14.20 2.16 31.55
C LYS A 180 15.24 1.32 30.81
N VAL A 181 16.37 1.91 30.43
CA VAL A 181 17.51 1.16 29.84
C VAL A 181 18.13 0.22 30.87
N ALA A 182 18.31 0.68 32.12
CA ALA A 182 18.81 -0.18 33.20
C ALA A 182 17.89 -1.39 33.45
N TYR A 183 16.57 -1.22 33.34
CA TYR A 183 15.61 -2.33 33.43
C TYR A 183 15.69 -3.30 32.25
N MET A 184 16.00 -2.83 31.04
CA MET A 184 16.26 -3.70 29.89
C MET A 184 17.52 -4.53 30.11
N VAL A 185 18.60 -3.89 30.56
CA VAL A 185 19.88 -4.56 30.88
C VAL A 185 19.72 -5.58 32.01
N ALA A 186 18.88 -5.29 33.00
CA ALA A 186 18.57 -6.20 34.10
C ALA A 186 17.58 -7.33 33.71
N GLY A 187 17.06 -7.35 32.48
CA GLY A 187 16.08 -8.34 32.02
C GLY A 187 14.70 -8.21 32.66
N ILE A 188 14.40 -7.07 33.28
CA ILE A 188 13.09 -6.78 33.90
C ILE A 188 12.07 -6.40 32.82
N VAL A 189 12.53 -5.68 31.79
CA VAL A 189 11.74 -5.25 30.63
C VAL A 189 12.40 -5.83 29.37
N PRO A 190 11.63 -6.24 28.33
CA PRO A 190 12.23 -6.68 27.07
C PRO A 190 13.16 -5.60 26.47
N PRO A 191 14.31 -5.99 25.91
CA PRO A 191 15.21 -5.04 25.26
C PRO A 191 14.53 -4.38 24.05
N ASP A 192 14.78 -3.08 23.90
CA ASP A 192 14.39 -2.26 22.76
C ASP A 192 15.66 -1.96 21.95
N ASP A 193 15.69 -2.29 20.66
CA ASP A 193 16.85 -2.03 19.80
C ASP A 193 17.21 -0.54 19.73
N GLY A 194 16.27 0.36 20.01
CA GLY A 194 16.52 1.80 20.16
C GLY A 194 17.40 2.16 21.36
N ALA A 195 17.55 1.24 22.32
CA ALA A 195 18.42 1.38 23.50
C ALA A 195 19.86 0.90 23.27
N ASP A 196 20.19 0.30 22.11
CA ASP A 196 21.58 0.06 21.73
C ASP A 196 22.20 1.39 21.28
N PHE A 197 22.66 2.17 22.26
CA PHE A 197 23.31 3.45 22.01
C PHE A 197 24.62 3.21 21.30
N ASN A 198 25.39 2.20 21.73
CA ASN A 198 26.75 1.95 21.24
C ASN A 198 26.86 1.14 19.95
N LYS A 199 25.74 0.67 19.40
CA LYS A 199 25.62 -0.10 18.15
C LYS A 199 26.41 -1.42 18.15
N ASN A 200 26.56 -2.08 19.29
CA ASN A 200 27.21 -3.39 19.36
C ASN A 200 26.26 -4.57 19.08
N GLY A 201 24.98 -4.28 18.80
CA GLY A 201 23.93 -5.25 18.50
C GLY A 201 23.27 -5.86 19.75
N LYS A 202 23.50 -5.30 20.94
CA LYS A 202 22.90 -5.72 22.21
C LYS A 202 22.57 -4.50 23.06
N VAL A 203 21.56 -4.64 23.93
CA VAL A 203 21.30 -3.68 25.00
C VAL A 203 22.01 -4.18 26.25
N ASP A 204 23.09 -3.51 26.65
CA ASP A 204 23.93 -3.92 27.78
C ASP A 204 24.34 -2.77 28.71
N VAL A 205 25.20 -3.07 29.68
CA VAL A 205 25.67 -2.09 30.67
C VAL A 205 26.38 -0.88 30.04
N GLY A 206 26.97 -1.04 28.85
CA GLY A 206 27.57 0.06 28.10
C GLY A 206 26.54 1.06 27.61
N ASP A 207 25.34 0.60 27.26
CA ASP A 207 24.21 1.44 26.86
C ASP A 207 23.62 2.21 28.04
N ALA A 208 23.40 1.51 29.16
CA ALA A 208 22.95 2.13 30.40
C ALA A 208 23.94 3.21 30.88
N ALA A 209 25.25 2.94 30.77
CA ALA A 209 26.28 3.92 31.08
C ALA A 209 26.24 5.13 30.14
N LYS A 210 26.11 4.92 28.82
CA LYS A 210 26.02 6.01 27.83
C LYS A 210 24.86 6.96 28.12
N ILE A 211 23.65 6.42 28.24
CA ILE A 211 22.49 7.27 28.50
C ILE A 211 22.58 7.97 29.86
N ALA A 212 23.15 7.31 30.88
CA ALA A 212 23.40 7.92 32.18
C ALA A 212 24.39 9.10 32.08
N PHE A 213 25.51 8.93 31.38
CA PHE A 213 26.49 9.99 31.15
C PHE A 213 25.90 11.17 30.39
N TYR A 214 25.00 10.93 29.44
CA TYR A 214 24.28 12.01 28.75
C TYR A 214 23.32 12.74 29.69
N ALA A 215 22.52 12.01 30.47
CA ALA A 215 21.54 12.59 31.38
C ALA A 215 22.20 13.51 32.44
N VAL A 216 23.45 13.22 32.82
CA VAL A 216 24.25 14.07 33.72
C VAL A 216 25.13 15.10 32.99
N GLY A 217 24.98 15.27 31.68
CA GLY A 217 25.65 16.29 30.86
C GLY A 217 27.14 16.05 30.62
N LYS A 218 27.62 14.81 30.75
CA LYS A 218 29.04 14.45 30.54
C LYS A 218 29.38 14.18 29.08
N ILE A 219 28.39 13.77 28.28
CA ILE A 219 28.51 13.54 26.83
C ILE A 219 27.33 14.17 26.09
N THR A 220 27.46 14.37 24.78
CA THR A 220 26.39 14.86 23.91
C THR A 220 25.74 13.70 23.14
N GLN A 221 24.52 13.91 22.64
CA GLN A 221 23.75 12.86 21.96
C GLN A 221 24.44 12.38 20.67
N THR A 222 25.24 13.25 20.06
CA THR A 222 26.06 12.93 18.87
C THR A 222 27.09 11.84 19.12
N THR A 223 27.50 11.60 20.37
CA THR A 223 28.49 10.57 20.71
C THR A 223 27.84 9.23 21.04
N PHE A 224 26.51 9.08 20.90
CA PHE A 224 25.85 7.80 21.16
C PHE A 224 26.42 6.70 20.28
N SER A 225 26.69 6.98 19.01
CA SER A 225 27.33 6.04 18.08
C SER A 225 28.84 5.88 18.23
N ASP A 226 29.53 6.67 19.06
CA ASP A 226 30.98 6.60 19.22
C ASP A 226 31.35 5.63 20.37
N PRO A 227 32.37 4.77 20.23
CA PRO A 227 32.84 3.97 21.35
C PRO A 227 33.26 4.89 22.52
N ILE A 228 32.74 4.65 23.72
CA ILE A 228 33.27 5.32 24.92
C ILE A 228 34.70 4.79 25.10
N ILE A 229 35.68 5.66 24.87
CA ILE A 229 37.01 5.45 25.42
C ILE A 229 36.86 5.70 26.92
N PHE A 230 36.80 4.62 27.71
CA PHE A 230 37.03 4.75 29.15
C PHE A 230 38.47 5.27 29.29
N LEU A 231 38.63 6.56 29.60
CA LEU A 231 39.81 6.98 30.32
C LEU A 231 39.67 6.32 31.70
N ASP A 232 40.44 5.26 31.90
CA ASP A 232 40.58 4.59 33.19
C ASP A 232 40.86 5.66 34.25
N PHE A 233 39.86 5.94 35.09
CA PHE A 233 40.07 6.60 36.37
C PHE A 233 40.10 5.52 37.44
N PHE A 234 41.26 4.89 37.59
CA PHE A 234 41.84 4.43 38.86
C PHE A 234 43.36 4.37 38.72
#